data_AF-A0A1T5ARA1-F1
#
_entry.id   AF-A0A1T5ARA1-F1
#
_cell.length_a   1.000
_cell.length_b   1.000
_cell.length_c   1.000
_cell.angle_alpha   90.00
_cell.angle_beta   90.00
_cell.angle_gamma   90.00
#
_symmetry.space_group_name_H-M   'P 1'
#
loop_
_entity.id
_entity.type
_entity.pdbx_description
1 polymer ?
#
loop_
_entity_poly.entity_id
_entity_poly.type
_entity_poly.pdbx_seq_one_letter_code
_entity_poly.pdbx_strand_id
1 'polypeptide(L)'
;MKNFKNYFTSIVIVAMLFASCSKDETAGEPKVGDEMATISLGAILNDFIKNQDALKQSIPECSEDAPMYARVVLTHDLGEEDVVVPINFDGTTYFTDYDEDLAIPIPAGETTTAVSLTDFWVYAEEPDDMTMPIWVSPKAGSDYENFVNNALPLNFDLRAGSKKYVDVEVLCFDDREVNLYGYQFFDLVPIPLIKFCLFGNFCPSEDGRHFVAGYTVNVWEGSDSSGEPLYTEVSNAVVEDEITGDYYADPLCFWLPDTAETDTYYFEITLNNTDEYDSEDAGEVILSGPITDEEIRMFYSEEDDTTMDYYHFNYGCGNDNPPPFDDPRVEAKRYKACLKNLGDANAVGFAYLKLEGNMLTATTAATELTTGDVPQHIHENASCDDYGNPIWALDYAGGVWPEADAMGNMFYTRTFSLTNAEVSALGDPEARTAVLHEADFTPVACGEFEEY
;
A
#
# COMPACT_ATOMS: atom_id res chain seq x y z
N MET A 1 60.68 41.56 39.37
CA MET A 1 59.78 40.58 38.70
C MET A 1 58.36 41.16 38.57
N LYS A 2 58.14 42.14 37.69
CA LYS A 2 56.78 42.63 37.34
C LYS A 2 56.56 42.84 35.84
N ASN A 3 57.62 42.87 35.03
CA ASN A 3 57.50 43.12 33.59
C ASN A 3 57.59 41.84 32.74
N PHE A 4 57.91 40.67 33.33
CA PHE A 4 58.08 39.42 32.58
C PHE A 4 56.76 38.70 32.28
N LYS A 5 55.69 38.96 33.05
CA LYS A 5 54.36 38.36 32.83
C LYS A 5 53.62 38.94 31.63
N ASN A 6 53.90 40.18 31.24
CA ASN A 6 53.20 40.84 30.12
C ASN A 6 53.75 40.39 28.75
N TYR A 7 55.01 39.97 28.68
CA TYR A 7 55.58 39.46 27.42
C TYR A 7 55.10 38.05 27.07
N PHE A 8 54.88 37.19 28.05
CA PHE A 8 54.40 35.82 27.80
C PHE A 8 52.96 35.79 27.27
N THR A 9 52.09 36.68 27.75
CA THR A 9 50.70 36.79 27.29
C THR A 9 50.61 37.29 25.85
N SER A 10 51.54 38.17 25.44
CA SER A 10 51.59 38.71 24.08
C SER A 10 52.09 37.67 23.06
N ILE A 11 53.01 36.79 23.46
CA ILE A 11 53.54 35.73 22.58
C ILE A 11 52.50 34.63 22.34
N VAL A 12 51.65 34.32 23.34
CA VAL A 12 50.57 33.34 23.19
C VAL A 12 49.46 33.84 22.27
N ILE A 13 49.11 35.13 22.34
CA ILE A 13 48.10 35.73 21.44
C ILE A 13 48.60 35.80 20.00
N VAL A 14 49.88 36.12 19.79
CA VAL A 14 50.48 36.11 18.44
C VAL A 14 50.63 34.69 17.89
N ALA A 15 50.90 33.68 18.72
CA ALA A 15 50.93 32.28 18.29
C ALA A 15 49.53 31.74 17.91
N MET A 16 48.46 32.19 18.58
CA MET A 16 47.07 31.85 18.21
C MET A 16 46.63 32.49 16.88
N LEU A 17 47.21 33.64 16.50
CA LEU A 17 46.94 34.26 15.19
C LEU A 17 47.58 33.50 14.01
N PHE A 18 48.54 32.60 14.26
CA PHE A 18 49.15 31.75 13.23
C PHE A 18 48.64 30.29 13.23
N ALA A 19 47.77 29.91 14.18
CA ALA A 19 47.20 28.57 14.28
C ALA A 19 45.79 28.44 13.66
N SER A 20 45.25 29.49 13.04
CA SER A 20 43.90 29.50 12.45
C SER A 20 43.86 29.26 10.93
N CYS A 21 44.91 28.69 10.35
CA CYS A 21 44.89 28.16 8.97
C CYS A 21 45.87 26.98 8.86
N SER A 22 45.54 25.82 9.43
CA SER A 22 45.86 24.57 8.74
C SER A 22 44.59 24.17 8.01
N LYS A 23 44.38 24.77 6.83
CA LYS A 23 43.53 24.17 5.82
C LYS A 23 44.32 22.95 5.36
N ASP A 24 43.81 21.77 5.67
CA ASP A 24 44.29 20.54 5.05
C ASP A 24 44.31 20.77 3.54
N GLU A 25 45.47 20.63 2.92
CA GLU A 25 45.54 20.47 1.47
C GLU A 25 45.07 19.05 1.16
N THR A 26 43.76 18.86 1.17
CA THR A 26 43.14 17.82 0.35
C THR A 26 43.22 18.30 -1.09
N ALA A 27 43.98 17.54 -1.88
CA ALA A 27 43.93 17.66 -3.32
C ALA A 27 42.48 17.42 -3.79
N GLY A 28 41.86 18.44 -4.41
CA GLY A 28 40.84 18.22 -5.42
C GLY A 28 39.42 18.71 -5.18
N GLU A 29 39.14 19.68 -4.30
CA GLU A 29 37.82 20.35 -4.31
C GLU A 29 37.86 21.70 -5.03
N PRO A 30 36.96 21.93 -6.00
CA PRO A 30 36.90 23.19 -6.74
C PRO A 30 36.49 24.34 -5.80
N LYS A 31 37.20 25.46 -5.92
CA LYS A 31 36.93 26.65 -5.09
C LYS A 31 35.71 27.38 -5.67
N VAL A 32 34.72 27.67 -4.83
CA VAL A 32 33.55 28.49 -5.20
C VAL A 32 33.96 29.96 -5.35
N GLY A 33 33.59 30.62 -6.45
CA GLY A 33 33.77 32.06 -6.67
C GLY A 33 32.57 32.89 -6.20
N ASP A 34 32.75 34.20 -6.04
CA ASP A 34 31.70 35.13 -5.59
C ASP A 34 30.71 35.55 -6.71
N GLU A 35 30.94 35.10 -7.95
CA GLU A 35 30.13 35.47 -9.11
C GLU A 35 29.17 34.33 -9.50
N MET A 36 27.89 34.67 -9.73
CA MET A 36 26.83 33.72 -10.06
C MET A 36 26.29 33.95 -11.49
N ALA A 37 25.71 32.92 -12.09
CA ALA A 37 24.91 33.00 -13.31
C ALA A 37 23.53 32.38 -13.07
N THR A 38 22.48 32.94 -13.66
CA THR A 38 21.09 32.48 -13.45
C THR A 38 20.54 31.78 -14.68
N ILE A 39 19.81 30.70 -14.49
CA ILE A 39 19.18 29.92 -15.56
C ILE A 39 17.66 30.13 -15.49
N SER A 40 17.01 30.20 -16.66
CA SER A 40 15.56 30.04 -16.81
C SER A 40 15.32 29.05 -17.95
N LEU A 41 14.47 28.06 -17.71
CA LEU A 41 14.22 26.96 -18.62
C LEU A 41 12.81 27.12 -19.23
N GLY A 42 12.72 27.09 -20.55
CA GLY A 42 11.44 27.16 -21.28
C GLY A 42 10.97 25.75 -21.62
N ALA A 43 9.78 25.35 -21.16
CA ALA A 43 9.20 24.08 -21.58
C ALA A 43 8.49 24.29 -22.94
N ILE A 44 9.05 23.72 -24.00
CA ILE A 44 8.45 23.74 -25.33
C ILE A 44 7.85 22.36 -25.59
N LEU A 45 6.52 22.27 -25.47
CA LEU A 45 5.79 21.11 -25.96
C LEU A 45 5.96 21.06 -27.47
N ASN A 46 6.49 19.94 -27.99
CA ASN A 46 6.79 19.85 -29.41
C ASN A 46 5.50 19.75 -30.24
N ASP A 47 5.00 20.90 -30.71
CA ASP A 47 3.75 21.03 -31.48
C ASP A 47 3.85 20.40 -32.90
N PHE A 48 5.02 19.84 -33.27
CA PHE A 48 5.22 19.08 -34.50
C PHE A 48 4.32 17.85 -34.62
N ILE A 49 3.81 17.33 -33.49
CA ILE A 49 2.91 16.18 -33.42
C ILE A 49 1.51 16.49 -33.98
N LYS A 50 1.08 17.75 -34.01
CA LYS A 50 -0.23 18.13 -34.57
C LYS A 50 -0.35 17.89 -36.08
N ASN A 51 0.78 17.85 -36.81
CA ASN A 51 0.80 17.82 -38.28
C ASN A 51 1.26 16.49 -38.91
N GLN A 52 1.53 15.45 -38.12
CA GLN A 52 1.86 14.11 -38.64
C GLN A 52 0.96 13.04 -38.01
N ASP A 53 -0.17 12.75 -38.68
CA ASP A 53 -1.15 11.75 -38.27
C ASP A 53 -0.57 10.32 -38.09
N ALA A 54 0.64 10.05 -38.58
CA ALA A 54 1.33 8.77 -38.41
C ALA A 54 2.13 8.65 -37.10
N LEU A 55 2.47 9.76 -36.42
CA LEU A 55 3.22 9.75 -35.14
C LEU A 55 2.31 9.82 -33.91
N LYS A 56 1.03 10.16 -34.08
CA LYS A 56 0.04 10.19 -32.98
C LYS A 56 -0.26 8.84 -32.35
N GLN A 57 0.12 7.73 -33.01
CA GLN A 57 -0.08 6.38 -32.45
C GLN A 57 1.06 5.93 -31.52
N SER A 58 2.14 6.71 -31.40
CA SER A 58 3.36 6.30 -30.69
C SER A 58 3.81 7.22 -29.57
N ILE A 59 3.02 8.26 -29.24
CA ILE A 59 3.24 9.16 -28.11
C ILE A 59 1.92 9.23 -27.33
N PRO A 60 1.96 9.22 -25.99
CA PRO A 60 0.79 9.33 -25.14
C PRO A 60 -0.06 10.56 -25.39
N GLU A 61 -1.33 10.47 -25.00
CA GLU A 61 -2.23 11.61 -24.93
C GLU A 61 -1.80 12.54 -23.80
N CYS A 62 -1.83 13.85 -24.06
CA CYS A 62 -1.41 14.85 -23.09
C CYS A 62 -2.50 15.08 -22.06
N SER A 63 -2.10 15.29 -20.79
CA SER A 63 -3.03 15.84 -19.80
C SER A 63 -3.56 17.21 -20.27
N GLU A 64 -4.83 17.48 -19.94
CA GLU A 64 -5.48 18.78 -20.11
C GLU A 64 -5.11 19.77 -18.99
N ASP A 65 -4.39 19.30 -17.96
CA ASP A 65 -3.97 20.11 -16.83
C ASP A 65 -2.92 21.15 -17.22
N ALA A 66 -2.95 22.29 -16.53
CA ALA A 66 -2.02 23.37 -16.78
C ALA A 66 -0.66 23.09 -16.11
N PRO A 67 0.47 23.28 -16.80
CA PRO A 67 1.80 23.24 -16.18
C PRO A 67 1.94 24.29 -15.07
N MET A 68 2.31 23.85 -13.87
CA MET A 68 2.50 24.71 -12.71
C MET A 68 3.92 24.64 -12.14
N TYR A 69 4.62 23.51 -12.24
CA TYR A 69 5.96 23.32 -11.68
C TYR A 69 6.86 22.54 -12.63
N ALA A 70 8.18 22.75 -12.53
CA ALA A 70 9.20 21.94 -13.18
C ALA A 70 10.20 21.41 -12.15
N ARG A 71 10.51 20.12 -12.19
CA ARG A 71 11.67 19.55 -11.50
C ARG A 71 12.84 19.49 -12.47
N VAL A 72 13.98 20.01 -12.04
CA VAL A 72 15.15 20.25 -12.87
C VAL A 72 16.37 19.64 -12.19
N VAL A 73 17.10 18.77 -12.89
CA VAL A 73 18.39 18.25 -12.42
C VAL A 73 19.51 18.78 -13.29
N LEU A 74 20.43 19.52 -12.67
CA LEU A 74 21.60 20.15 -13.30
C LEU A 74 22.87 19.56 -12.72
N THR A 75 23.85 19.28 -13.57
CA THR A 75 25.20 18.88 -13.16
C THR A 75 26.22 19.92 -13.63
N HIS A 76 27.15 20.27 -12.76
CA HIS A 76 28.25 21.20 -13.05
C HIS A 76 29.48 20.86 -12.20
N ASP A 77 30.57 21.60 -12.39
CA ASP A 77 31.86 21.30 -11.74
C ASP A 77 31.82 21.29 -10.20
N LEU A 78 30.83 21.94 -9.58
CA LEU A 78 30.72 22.06 -8.13
C LEU A 78 29.74 21.04 -7.52
N GLY A 79 28.96 20.33 -8.32
CA GLY A 79 27.96 19.39 -7.83
C GLY A 79 26.78 19.20 -8.77
N GLU A 80 25.72 18.65 -8.18
CA GLU A 80 24.42 18.43 -8.78
C GLU A 80 23.38 19.24 -8.01
N GLU A 81 22.46 19.89 -8.73
CA GLU A 81 21.33 20.63 -8.17
C GLU A 81 20.05 19.96 -8.66
N ASP A 82 19.18 19.55 -7.74
CA ASP A 82 17.85 18.98 -8.00
C ASP A 82 16.81 19.92 -7.38
N VAL A 83 16.11 20.67 -8.23
CA VAL A 83 15.30 21.82 -7.82
C VAL A 83 13.91 21.73 -8.43
N VAL A 84 12.91 22.05 -7.62
CA VAL A 84 11.52 22.22 -8.04
C VAL A 84 11.22 23.70 -8.15
N VAL A 85 10.83 24.16 -9.34
CA VAL A 85 10.60 25.58 -9.62
C VAL A 85 9.21 25.81 -10.21
N PRO A 86 8.49 26.87 -9.81
CA PRO A 86 7.22 27.25 -10.43
C PRO A 86 7.39 27.58 -11.92
N ILE A 87 6.37 27.29 -12.72
CA ILE A 87 6.27 27.64 -14.13
C ILE A 87 5.34 28.84 -14.31
N ASN A 88 5.80 29.79 -15.10
CA ASN A 88 5.02 30.93 -15.58
C ASN A 88 4.68 30.77 -17.07
N PHE A 89 3.62 31.44 -17.50
CA PHE A 89 3.20 31.50 -18.90
C PHE A 89 3.12 32.95 -19.36
N ASP A 90 3.83 33.32 -20.42
CA ASP A 90 3.87 34.70 -20.93
C ASP A 90 2.77 35.02 -21.97
N GLY A 91 1.88 34.05 -22.23
CA GLY A 91 0.88 34.11 -23.28
C GLY A 91 1.27 33.34 -24.54
N THR A 92 2.54 32.91 -24.65
CA THR A 92 3.05 32.13 -25.79
C THR A 92 3.82 30.88 -25.38
N THR A 93 4.62 30.94 -24.32
CA THR A 93 5.51 29.84 -23.89
C THR A 93 5.51 29.71 -22.37
N TYR A 94 5.70 28.48 -21.90
CA TYR A 94 5.92 28.18 -20.49
C TYR A 94 7.41 28.32 -20.16
N PHE A 95 7.73 28.94 -19.02
CA PHE A 95 9.10 29.13 -18.56
C PHE A 95 9.18 29.09 -17.04
N THR A 96 10.30 28.63 -16.50
CA THR A 96 10.51 28.59 -15.04
C THR A 96 10.62 30.00 -14.48
N ASP A 97 10.01 30.22 -13.31
CA ASP A 97 10.24 31.43 -12.52
C ASP A 97 11.68 31.48 -12.03
N TYR A 98 12.07 32.65 -11.52
CA TYR A 98 13.35 32.81 -10.85
C TYR A 98 13.38 32.00 -9.55
N ASP A 99 14.42 31.18 -9.43
CA ASP A 99 14.76 30.45 -8.21
C ASP A 99 16.23 30.69 -7.85
N GLU A 100 16.53 30.73 -6.54
CA GLU A 100 17.89 30.95 -6.07
C GLU A 100 18.79 29.74 -6.26
N ASP A 101 18.23 28.53 -6.25
CA ASP A 101 18.97 27.28 -6.48
C ASP A 101 19.34 27.10 -7.98
N LEU A 102 18.66 27.85 -8.87
CA LEU A 102 19.06 27.99 -10.28
C LEU A 102 20.11 29.10 -10.52
N ALA A 103 20.64 29.71 -9.45
CA ALA A 103 21.81 30.57 -9.52
C ALA A 103 23.07 29.71 -9.33
N ILE A 104 23.73 29.36 -10.43
CA ILE A 104 24.92 28.50 -10.42
C ILE A 104 26.19 29.33 -10.14
N PRO A 105 27.00 28.95 -9.14
CA PRO A 105 28.26 29.63 -8.86
C PRO A 105 29.31 29.35 -9.94
N ILE A 106 30.08 30.38 -10.29
CA ILE A 106 31.24 30.23 -11.18
C ILE A 106 32.48 29.86 -10.33
N PRO A 107 33.24 28.80 -10.70
CA PRO A 107 34.47 28.44 -10.01
C PRO A 107 35.47 29.62 -9.90
N ALA A 108 36.17 29.70 -8.78
CA ALA A 108 37.05 30.82 -8.47
C ALA A 108 38.23 30.90 -9.47
N GLY A 109 38.35 32.06 -10.13
CA GLY A 109 39.37 32.31 -11.14
C GLY A 109 38.91 32.06 -12.58
N GLU A 110 37.71 31.52 -12.75
CA GLU A 110 37.06 31.36 -14.05
C GLU A 110 36.05 32.49 -14.33
N THR A 111 35.65 32.61 -15.59
CA THR A 111 34.57 33.55 -16.00
C THR A 111 33.32 32.83 -16.51
N THR A 112 33.42 31.51 -16.69
CA THR A 112 32.37 30.64 -17.21
C THR A 112 32.41 29.28 -16.50
N THR A 113 31.28 28.59 -16.46
CA THR A 113 31.19 27.18 -16.04
C THR A 113 30.30 26.41 -17.01
N ALA A 114 30.64 25.14 -17.26
CA ALA A 114 29.82 24.25 -18.07
C ALA A 114 28.73 23.63 -17.18
N VAL A 115 27.50 23.61 -17.69
CA VAL A 115 26.34 23.03 -17.02
C VAL A 115 25.68 22.05 -17.97
N SER A 116 25.23 20.92 -17.40
CA SER A 116 24.49 19.88 -18.11
C SER A 116 23.14 19.67 -17.43
N LEU A 117 22.06 19.98 -18.14
CA LEU A 117 20.70 19.60 -17.75
C LEU A 117 20.50 18.12 -18.05
N THR A 118 20.34 17.29 -17.02
CA THR A 118 20.24 15.83 -17.16
C THR A 118 18.80 15.34 -17.11
N ASP A 119 17.94 16.05 -16.38
CA ASP A 119 16.53 15.69 -16.22
C ASP A 119 15.64 16.93 -16.15
N PHE A 120 14.46 16.84 -16.75
CA PHE A 120 13.48 17.91 -16.80
C PHE A 120 12.07 17.33 -16.87
N TRP A 121 11.31 17.53 -15.81
CA TRP A 121 9.93 17.06 -15.65
C TRP A 121 9.01 18.23 -15.35
N VAL A 122 7.80 18.20 -15.88
CA VAL A 122 6.79 19.26 -15.73
C VAL A 122 5.56 18.67 -15.05
N TYR A 123 5.05 19.36 -14.04
CA TYR A 123 3.95 18.92 -13.19
C TYR A 123 2.79 19.92 -13.20
N ALA A 124 1.57 19.41 -13.01
CA ALA A 124 0.37 20.23 -12.83
C ALA A 124 0.19 20.75 -11.40
N GLU A 125 0.89 20.16 -10.44
CA GLU A 125 0.92 20.57 -9.03
C GLU A 125 2.36 20.47 -8.49
N GLU A 126 2.58 20.90 -7.25
CA GLU A 126 3.90 20.89 -6.65
C GLU A 126 4.34 19.43 -6.46
N PRO A 127 5.43 18.98 -7.08
CA PRO A 127 5.81 17.57 -7.04
C PRO A 127 6.17 17.13 -5.62
N ASP A 128 5.50 16.09 -5.16
CA ASP A 128 5.87 15.27 -4.02
C ASP A 128 6.18 13.82 -4.46
N ASP A 129 6.34 12.92 -3.48
CA ASP A 129 6.66 11.51 -3.74
C ASP A 129 5.55 10.76 -4.51
N MET A 130 4.32 11.28 -4.56
CA MET A 130 3.17 10.64 -5.23
C MET A 130 2.76 11.35 -6.53
N THR A 131 3.30 12.54 -6.78
CA THR A 131 2.89 13.36 -7.92
C THR A 131 3.59 12.89 -9.20
N MET A 132 2.80 12.62 -10.24
CA MET A 132 3.32 12.26 -11.56
C MET A 132 3.47 13.49 -12.47
N PRO A 133 4.53 13.56 -13.30
CA PRO A 133 4.67 14.65 -14.26
C PRO A 133 3.62 14.54 -15.36
N ILE A 134 3.22 15.68 -15.92
CA ILE A 134 2.38 15.73 -17.12
C ILE A 134 3.22 15.72 -18.40
N TRP A 135 4.43 16.30 -18.37
CA TRP A 135 5.38 16.28 -19.50
C TRP A 135 6.80 15.96 -19.05
N VAL A 136 7.56 15.29 -19.92
CA VAL A 136 8.92 14.81 -19.65
C VAL A 136 9.81 15.01 -20.87
N SER A 137 11.05 15.44 -20.65
CA SER A 137 12.07 15.49 -21.70
C SER A 137 12.73 14.12 -21.93
N PRO A 138 12.75 13.60 -23.17
CA PRO A 138 13.44 12.36 -23.49
C PRO A 138 14.97 12.47 -23.33
N LYS A 139 15.62 11.35 -22.97
CA LYS A 139 17.09 11.23 -22.95
C LYS A 139 17.64 10.77 -24.30
N ALA A 140 18.86 11.16 -24.61
CA ALA A 140 19.61 10.70 -25.76
C ALA A 140 19.84 9.18 -25.64
N GLY A 141 19.64 8.47 -26.75
CA GLY A 141 19.63 7.01 -26.79
C GLY A 141 18.32 6.35 -26.36
N SER A 142 17.29 7.13 -26.00
CA SER A 142 15.93 6.61 -25.76
C SER A 142 15.15 6.43 -27.06
N ASP A 143 14.07 5.63 -27.01
CA ASP A 143 13.19 5.47 -28.16
C ASP A 143 12.51 6.80 -28.53
N TYR A 144 12.28 7.66 -27.53
CA TYR A 144 11.66 8.96 -27.70
C TYR A 144 12.57 10.11 -28.11
N GLU A 145 13.88 9.89 -28.17
CA GLU A 145 14.84 10.88 -28.70
C GLU A 145 14.44 11.35 -30.11
N ASN A 146 13.89 10.48 -30.94
CA ASN A 146 13.53 10.79 -32.33
C ASN A 146 12.38 11.79 -32.49
N PHE A 147 11.67 12.12 -31.41
CA PHE A 147 10.54 13.06 -31.42
C PHE A 147 10.90 14.45 -30.90
N VAL A 148 12.16 14.66 -30.51
CA VAL A 148 12.69 15.96 -30.09
C VAL A 148 13.95 16.29 -30.92
N ASN A 149 14.26 17.57 -31.08
CA ASN A 149 15.49 17.97 -31.79
C ASN A 149 16.70 17.90 -30.88
N ASN A 150 16.53 18.16 -29.58
CA ASN A 150 17.57 18.16 -28.57
C ASN A 150 17.12 17.36 -27.34
N ALA A 151 17.43 16.06 -27.33
CA ALA A 151 17.23 15.21 -26.16
C ALA A 151 18.26 15.51 -25.05
N LEU A 152 17.93 15.18 -23.81
CA LEU A 152 18.82 15.34 -22.66
C LEU A 152 20.02 14.35 -22.74
N PRO A 153 21.21 14.69 -22.24
CA PRO A 153 21.53 15.91 -21.51
C PRO A 153 21.78 17.13 -22.42
N LEU A 154 21.29 18.30 -22.01
CA LEU A 154 21.61 19.57 -22.68
C LEU A 154 22.80 20.24 -22.03
N ASN A 155 23.86 20.44 -22.81
CA ASN A 155 25.11 21.04 -22.34
C ASN A 155 25.21 22.49 -22.79
N PHE A 156 25.49 23.41 -21.86
CA PHE A 156 25.65 24.83 -22.15
C PHE A 156 26.62 25.52 -21.19
N ASP A 157 27.26 26.59 -21.66
CA ASP A 157 28.13 27.42 -20.82
C ASP A 157 27.35 28.57 -20.19
N LEU A 158 27.57 28.77 -18.90
CA LEU A 158 27.13 29.94 -18.15
C LEU A 158 28.29 30.91 -17.95
N ARG A 159 27.98 32.21 -17.98
CA ARG A 159 28.94 33.28 -17.72
C ARG A 159 28.54 34.06 -16.48
N ALA A 160 29.53 34.43 -15.67
CA ALA A 160 29.33 35.30 -14.51
C ALA A 160 28.47 36.54 -14.84
N GLY A 161 27.45 36.78 -14.02
CA GLY A 161 26.54 37.92 -14.14
C GLY A 161 25.57 37.87 -15.33
N SER A 162 25.39 36.69 -15.95
CA SER A 162 24.44 36.52 -17.07
C SER A 162 23.17 35.77 -16.64
N LYS A 163 22.09 35.99 -17.40
CA LYS A 163 20.88 35.17 -17.37
C LYS A 163 20.79 34.39 -18.67
N LYS A 164 20.74 33.07 -18.59
CA LYS A 164 20.63 32.17 -19.75
C LYS A 164 19.20 31.64 -19.83
N TYR A 165 18.62 31.73 -21.02
CA TYR A 165 17.38 31.04 -21.36
C TYR A 165 17.74 29.80 -22.18
N VAL A 166 17.19 28.65 -21.78
CA VAL A 166 17.39 27.36 -22.44
C VAL A 166 16.01 26.79 -22.75
N ASP A 167 15.74 26.54 -24.03
CA ASP A 167 14.52 25.89 -24.48
C ASP A 167 14.69 24.38 -24.33
N VAL A 168 13.74 23.75 -23.64
CA VAL A 168 13.74 22.32 -23.32
C VAL A 168 12.52 21.69 -23.98
N GLU A 169 12.76 20.75 -24.90
CA GLU A 169 11.69 20.03 -25.59
C GLU A 169 11.17 18.90 -24.68
N VAL A 170 9.85 18.86 -24.52
CA VAL A 170 9.14 17.87 -23.69
C VAL A 170 8.10 17.12 -24.51
N LEU A 171 7.82 15.89 -24.09
CA LEU A 171 6.73 15.05 -24.59
C LEU A 171 5.72 14.78 -23.46
N CYS A 172 4.50 14.40 -23.83
CA CYS A 172 3.45 14.05 -22.88
C CYS A 172 3.80 12.75 -22.16
N PHE A 173 3.50 12.67 -20.86
CA PHE A 173 3.90 11.57 -19.99
C PHE A 173 2.85 10.46 -19.90
N ASP A 174 3.31 9.20 -19.88
CA ASP A 174 2.54 8.00 -19.52
C ASP A 174 3.44 7.08 -18.71
N ASP A 175 2.95 6.64 -17.56
CA ASP A 175 3.70 5.83 -16.60
C ASP A 175 4.01 4.42 -17.13
N ARG A 176 3.19 3.90 -18.05
CA ARG A 176 3.41 2.59 -18.69
C ARG A 176 4.53 2.63 -19.72
N GLU A 177 4.91 3.82 -20.17
CA GLU A 177 5.87 4.05 -21.25
C GLU A 177 7.18 4.69 -20.75
N VAL A 178 7.38 4.74 -19.43
CA VAL A 178 8.57 5.30 -18.73
C VAL A 178 9.90 4.95 -19.39
N ASN A 179 10.11 3.68 -19.77
CA ASN A 179 11.37 3.23 -20.38
C ASN A 179 11.65 3.88 -21.74
N LEU A 180 10.61 4.33 -22.46
CA LEU A 180 10.73 4.93 -23.79
C LEU A 180 11.34 6.33 -23.75
N TYR A 181 11.24 7.05 -22.62
CA TYR A 181 11.91 8.33 -22.40
C TYR A 181 13.39 8.19 -22.01
N GLY A 182 13.88 6.94 -21.90
CA GLY A 182 15.21 6.58 -21.40
C GLY A 182 15.16 6.14 -19.94
N TYR A 183 16.19 5.42 -19.46
CA TYR A 183 16.27 4.98 -18.06
C TYR A 183 16.25 6.21 -17.14
N GLN A 184 15.05 6.54 -16.69
CA GLN A 184 14.73 7.61 -15.77
C GLN A 184 14.37 6.88 -14.48
N PHE A 185 15.10 7.17 -13.41
CA PHE A 185 14.76 6.65 -12.09
C PHE A 185 13.46 7.34 -11.67
N PHE A 186 12.32 6.81 -12.12
CA PHE A 186 11.08 7.03 -11.41
C PHE A 186 11.19 6.16 -10.17
N ASP A 187 11.02 6.77 -9.01
CA ASP A 187 10.52 6.03 -7.87
C ASP A 187 9.16 5.49 -8.31
N LEU A 188 9.14 4.24 -8.76
CA LEU A 188 7.91 3.45 -8.75
C LEU A 188 7.45 3.56 -7.31
N VAL A 189 6.43 4.36 -7.01
CA VAL A 189 5.78 4.33 -5.70
C VAL A 189 5.21 2.92 -5.62
N PRO A 190 5.89 2.00 -4.92
CA PRO A 190 5.40 0.64 -4.87
C PRO A 190 4.18 0.72 -3.97
N ILE A 191 3.00 0.50 -4.53
CA ILE A 191 1.82 0.22 -3.70
C ILE A 191 2.23 -1.01 -2.87
N PRO A 192 2.28 -0.90 -1.53
CA PRO A 192 2.57 -2.06 -0.70
C PRO A 192 1.57 -3.16 -1.06
N LEU A 193 2.01 -4.42 -1.04
CA LEU A 193 1.13 -5.54 -1.36
C LEU A 193 1.04 -6.45 -0.15
N ILE A 194 -0.18 -6.84 0.20
CA ILE A 194 -0.45 -7.87 1.19
C ILE A 194 -0.73 -9.19 0.48
N LYS A 195 -0.19 -10.28 1.03
CA LYS A 195 -0.38 -11.62 0.48
C LYS A 195 -1.56 -12.27 1.19
N PHE A 196 -2.46 -12.89 0.42
CA PHE A 196 -3.53 -13.70 0.97
C PHE A 196 -3.60 -15.04 0.23
N CYS A 197 -3.53 -16.15 0.97
CA CYS A 197 -3.53 -17.51 0.41
C CYS A 197 -4.71 -18.33 0.89
N LEU A 198 -5.24 -19.15 -0.02
CA LEU A 198 -6.36 -20.05 0.20
C LEU A 198 -5.88 -21.50 0.12
N PHE A 199 -6.47 -22.37 0.93
CA PHE A 199 -6.37 -23.81 0.79
C PHE A 199 -7.72 -24.45 1.08
N GLY A 200 -8.11 -25.44 0.30
CA GLY A 200 -9.46 -26.01 0.34
C GLY A 200 -9.47 -27.51 0.50
N ASN A 201 -10.39 -28.01 1.32
CA ASN A 201 -10.78 -29.41 1.36
C ASN A 201 -12.17 -29.61 0.75
N PHE A 202 -12.34 -30.73 0.05
CA PHE A 202 -13.62 -31.20 -0.46
C PHE A 202 -14.03 -32.51 0.21
N CYS A 203 -15.28 -32.61 0.63
CA CYS A 203 -15.89 -33.84 1.10
C CYS A 203 -17.22 -34.09 0.37
N PRO A 204 -17.38 -35.22 -0.36
CA PRO A 204 -18.64 -35.55 -1.02
C PRO A 204 -19.82 -35.76 -0.05
N SER A 205 -19.53 -35.96 1.22
CA SER A 205 -20.50 -36.06 2.31
C SER A 205 -19.83 -35.66 3.62
N GLU A 206 -20.61 -35.19 4.61
CA GLU A 206 -20.08 -34.73 5.91
C GLU A 206 -19.23 -35.78 6.64
N ASP A 207 -19.64 -37.05 6.64
CA ASP A 207 -18.88 -38.18 7.23
C ASP A 207 -17.88 -38.83 6.23
N GLY A 208 -17.64 -38.15 5.11
CA GLY A 208 -16.94 -38.69 3.93
C GLY A 208 -15.43 -38.67 4.03
N ARG A 209 -14.78 -39.17 2.98
CA ARG A 209 -13.34 -38.96 2.77
C ARG A 209 -13.11 -37.50 2.40
N HIS A 210 -12.07 -36.91 2.98
CA HIS A 210 -11.56 -35.59 2.61
C HIS A 210 -10.63 -35.72 1.40
N PHE A 211 -10.78 -34.80 0.46
CA PHE A 211 -9.96 -34.63 -0.72
C PHE A 211 -9.39 -33.21 -0.73
N VAL A 212 -8.25 -33.03 -1.39
CA VAL A 212 -7.73 -31.69 -1.67
C VAL A 212 -8.63 -31.04 -2.73
N ALA A 213 -9.22 -29.89 -2.44
CA ALA A 213 -10.16 -29.26 -3.36
C ALA A 213 -9.43 -28.67 -4.58
N GLY A 214 -9.97 -28.92 -5.77
CA GLY A 214 -9.74 -28.08 -6.95
C GLY A 214 -10.71 -26.92 -6.95
N TYR A 215 -10.25 -25.71 -7.21
CA TYR A 215 -11.06 -24.50 -7.21
C TYR A 215 -10.49 -23.39 -8.10
N THR A 216 -11.36 -22.47 -8.51
CA THR A 216 -11.05 -21.25 -9.27
C THR A 216 -11.50 -20.05 -8.47
N VAL A 217 -10.73 -18.97 -8.52
CA VAL A 217 -10.97 -17.75 -7.73
C VAL A 217 -11.03 -16.54 -8.64
N ASN A 218 -12.02 -15.68 -8.37
CA ASN A 218 -12.09 -14.32 -8.86
C ASN A 218 -11.97 -13.35 -7.69
N VAL A 219 -11.29 -12.22 -7.91
CA VAL A 219 -11.06 -11.18 -6.89
C VAL A 219 -11.31 -9.80 -7.49
N TRP A 220 -12.08 -8.99 -6.77
CA TRP A 220 -12.36 -7.59 -7.09
C TRP A 220 -11.96 -6.68 -5.94
N GLU A 221 -11.64 -5.44 -6.26
CA GLU A 221 -11.55 -4.35 -5.28
C GLU A 221 -12.97 -3.96 -4.83
N GLY A 222 -13.16 -3.75 -3.52
CA GLY A 222 -14.45 -3.39 -2.91
C GLY A 222 -15.17 -4.57 -2.24
N SER A 223 -16.43 -4.34 -1.87
CA SER A 223 -17.24 -5.27 -1.08
C SER A 223 -18.07 -6.27 -1.90
N ASP A 224 -18.09 -6.13 -3.23
CA ASP A 224 -18.84 -7.00 -4.15
C ASP A 224 -18.15 -7.12 -5.51
N SER A 225 -18.72 -7.93 -6.42
CA SER A 225 -18.18 -8.17 -7.76
C SER A 225 -18.45 -7.05 -8.78
N SER A 226 -18.92 -5.88 -8.34
CA SER A 226 -19.11 -4.70 -9.20
C SER A 226 -17.90 -3.76 -9.26
N GLY A 227 -16.91 -3.96 -8.37
CA GLY A 227 -15.68 -3.19 -8.37
C GLY A 227 -14.68 -3.60 -9.46
N GLU A 228 -13.47 -3.05 -9.39
CA GLU A 228 -12.42 -3.31 -10.39
C GLU A 228 -11.84 -4.73 -10.22
N PRO A 229 -11.78 -5.54 -11.29
CA PRO A 229 -11.26 -6.90 -11.20
C PRO A 229 -9.74 -6.91 -11.03
N LEU A 230 -9.26 -7.53 -9.96
CA LEU A 230 -7.83 -7.72 -9.68
C LEU A 230 -7.32 -9.05 -10.24
N TYR A 231 -8.11 -10.11 -10.08
CA TYR A 231 -7.79 -11.46 -10.54
C TYR A 231 -9.04 -12.13 -11.11
N THR A 232 -8.89 -12.79 -12.26
CA THR A 232 -9.99 -13.48 -12.92
C THR A 232 -9.60 -14.91 -13.31
N GLU A 233 -10.44 -15.87 -12.96
CA GLU A 233 -10.36 -17.28 -13.35
C GLU A 233 -9.03 -17.94 -12.92
N VAL A 234 -8.48 -17.55 -11.77
CA VAL A 234 -7.22 -18.09 -11.27
C VAL A 234 -7.48 -19.39 -10.53
N SER A 235 -6.91 -20.50 -11.01
CA SER A 235 -7.18 -21.84 -10.47
C SER A 235 -5.98 -22.41 -9.74
N ASN A 236 -6.21 -23.17 -8.67
CA ASN A 236 -5.15 -23.96 -8.04
C ASN A 236 -4.82 -25.21 -8.88
N ALA A 237 -3.63 -25.77 -8.67
CA ALA A 237 -3.21 -27.01 -9.31
C ALA A 237 -3.24 -28.16 -8.30
N VAL A 238 -4.14 -29.12 -8.51
CA VAL A 238 -4.19 -30.37 -7.75
C VAL A 238 -3.44 -31.44 -8.54
N VAL A 239 -2.41 -32.04 -7.94
CA VAL A 239 -1.47 -32.94 -8.60
C VAL A 239 -1.31 -34.23 -7.79
N GLU A 240 -1.24 -35.37 -8.47
CA GLU A 240 -0.89 -36.66 -7.85
C GLU A 240 0.64 -36.79 -7.72
N ASP A 241 1.13 -37.13 -6.52
CA ASP A 241 2.53 -37.49 -6.33
C ASP A 241 2.82 -38.85 -6.98
N GLU A 242 3.72 -38.89 -7.96
CA GLU A 242 4.03 -40.12 -8.72
C GLU A 242 4.63 -41.25 -7.85
N ILE A 243 5.16 -40.95 -6.66
CA ILE A 243 5.80 -41.90 -5.76
C ILE A 243 4.81 -42.46 -4.76
N THR A 244 3.99 -41.60 -4.12
CA THR A 244 3.04 -42.03 -3.09
C THR A 244 1.65 -42.34 -3.63
N GLY A 245 1.27 -41.72 -4.76
CA GLY A 245 -0.09 -41.75 -5.31
C GLY A 245 -1.07 -40.85 -4.56
N ASP A 246 -0.58 -39.98 -3.67
CA ASP A 246 -1.41 -39.04 -2.91
C ASP A 246 -1.59 -37.74 -3.71
N TYR A 247 -2.79 -37.18 -3.67
CA TYR A 247 -3.08 -35.88 -4.26
C TYR A 247 -2.72 -34.74 -3.31
N TYR A 248 -2.09 -33.69 -3.84
CA TYR A 248 -1.71 -32.50 -3.11
C TYR A 248 -1.90 -31.23 -3.97
N ALA A 249 -1.91 -30.08 -3.30
CA ALA A 249 -1.88 -28.77 -3.94
C ALA A 249 -1.10 -27.80 -3.07
N ASP A 250 -0.43 -26.84 -3.71
CA ASP A 250 0.08 -25.66 -3.01
C ASP A 250 -1.07 -24.69 -2.73
N PRO A 251 -1.05 -23.93 -1.61
CA PRO A 251 -2.01 -22.86 -1.37
C PRO A 251 -2.01 -21.84 -2.51
N LEU A 252 -3.20 -21.41 -2.94
CA LEU A 252 -3.34 -20.42 -4.01
C LEU A 252 -3.27 -19.01 -3.40
N CYS A 253 -2.28 -18.22 -3.80
CA CYS A 253 -2.00 -16.92 -3.21
C CYS A 253 -2.22 -15.75 -4.17
N PHE A 254 -2.72 -14.65 -3.61
CA PHE A 254 -2.98 -13.37 -4.28
C PHE A 254 -2.15 -12.28 -3.62
N TRP A 255 -1.66 -11.33 -4.42
CA TRP A 255 -0.99 -10.13 -3.93
C TRP A 255 -1.94 -8.96 -4.15
N LEU A 256 -2.53 -8.49 -3.08
CA LEU A 256 -3.55 -7.44 -3.09
C LEU A 256 -2.89 -6.11 -2.73
N PRO A 257 -3.40 -4.98 -3.24
CA PRO A 257 -3.00 -3.66 -2.75
C PRO A 257 -3.05 -3.58 -1.22
N ASP A 258 -2.22 -2.73 -0.64
CA ASP A 258 -2.15 -2.51 0.80
C ASP A 258 -1.85 -1.03 1.04
N THR A 259 -2.87 -0.21 0.88
CA THR A 259 -2.80 1.24 1.03
C THR A 259 -2.80 1.64 2.51
N ALA A 260 -2.65 2.94 2.78
CA ALA A 260 -2.70 3.44 4.15
C ALA A 260 -4.14 3.48 4.72
N GLU A 261 -5.14 3.37 3.86
CA GLU A 261 -6.55 3.26 4.25
C GLU A 261 -6.94 1.78 4.31
N THR A 262 -8.05 1.46 4.99
CA THR A 262 -8.56 0.09 5.02
C THR A 262 -9.04 -0.32 3.62
N ASP A 263 -8.35 -1.24 2.99
CA ASP A 263 -8.73 -1.76 1.68
C ASP A 263 -9.71 -2.94 1.85
N THR A 264 -10.65 -3.08 0.92
CA THR A 264 -11.62 -4.19 0.91
C THR A 264 -11.55 -4.95 -0.40
N TYR A 265 -11.65 -6.27 -0.34
CA TYR A 265 -11.58 -7.17 -1.47
C TYR A 265 -12.72 -8.16 -1.45
N TYR A 266 -13.37 -8.38 -2.59
CA TYR A 266 -14.42 -9.38 -2.74
C TYR A 266 -13.88 -10.62 -3.43
N PHE A 267 -14.04 -11.78 -2.79
CA PHE A 267 -13.61 -13.07 -3.33
C PHE A 267 -14.81 -13.91 -3.74
N GLU A 268 -14.69 -14.61 -4.87
CA GLU A 268 -15.56 -15.72 -5.25
C GLU A 268 -14.72 -16.97 -5.49
N ILE A 269 -15.05 -18.07 -4.81
CA ILE A 269 -14.38 -19.36 -4.90
C ILE A 269 -15.35 -20.34 -5.56
N THR A 270 -14.98 -20.81 -6.74
CA THR A 270 -15.73 -21.78 -7.56
C THR A 270 -15.12 -23.16 -7.41
N LEU A 271 -15.94 -24.19 -7.15
CA LEU A 271 -15.44 -25.57 -7.04
C LEU A 271 -15.12 -26.15 -8.43
N ASN A 272 -14.02 -26.89 -8.54
CA ASN A 272 -13.66 -27.64 -9.74
C ASN A 272 -13.64 -29.15 -9.49
N ASN A 273 -13.83 -29.91 -10.57
CA ASN A 273 -13.46 -31.33 -10.59
C ASN A 273 -11.95 -31.48 -10.63
N THR A 274 -11.47 -32.61 -10.12
CA THR A 274 -10.07 -33.01 -10.18
C THR A 274 -9.97 -34.42 -10.78
N ASP A 275 -8.76 -34.91 -11.02
CA ASP A 275 -8.57 -36.30 -11.41
C ASP A 275 -8.94 -37.29 -10.28
N GLU A 276 -8.97 -36.82 -9.02
CA GLU A 276 -9.30 -37.65 -7.86
C GLU A 276 -10.81 -37.78 -7.61
N TYR A 277 -11.60 -36.74 -7.95
CA TYR A 277 -13.03 -36.70 -7.69
C TYR A 277 -13.81 -35.88 -8.73
N ASP A 278 -15.10 -36.24 -8.87
CA ASP A 278 -16.11 -35.43 -9.54
C ASP A 278 -17.14 -34.93 -8.49
N SER A 279 -17.60 -33.69 -8.65
CA SER A 279 -18.64 -33.06 -7.82
C SER A 279 -19.81 -32.60 -8.69
N GLU A 280 -21.02 -32.65 -8.12
CA GLU A 280 -22.22 -32.08 -8.76
C GLU A 280 -22.22 -30.54 -8.73
N ASP A 281 -21.49 -29.94 -7.78
CA ASP A 281 -21.33 -28.49 -7.62
C ASP A 281 -20.13 -27.93 -8.40
N ALA A 282 -19.48 -28.73 -9.24
CA ALA A 282 -18.35 -28.26 -10.03
C ALA A 282 -18.80 -27.18 -11.03
N GLY A 283 -18.12 -26.04 -11.01
CA GLY A 283 -18.45 -24.84 -11.76
C GLY A 283 -19.37 -23.86 -11.02
N GLU A 284 -19.80 -24.17 -9.80
CA GLU A 284 -20.61 -23.28 -8.97
C GLU A 284 -19.74 -22.53 -7.95
N VAL A 285 -20.11 -21.28 -7.65
CA VAL A 285 -19.49 -20.51 -6.55
C VAL A 285 -19.94 -21.12 -5.23
N ILE A 286 -18.98 -21.69 -4.50
CA ILE A 286 -19.22 -22.40 -3.24
C ILE A 286 -18.96 -21.53 -2.02
N LEU A 287 -18.13 -20.49 -2.16
CA LEU A 287 -17.84 -19.51 -1.12
C LEU A 287 -17.63 -18.14 -1.74
N SER A 288 -18.18 -17.11 -1.12
CA SER A 288 -17.88 -15.73 -1.47
C SER A 288 -18.00 -14.80 -0.27
N GLY A 289 -17.39 -13.63 -0.37
CA GLY A 289 -17.54 -12.59 0.64
C GLY A 289 -16.46 -11.51 0.54
N PRO A 290 -16.68 -10.36 1.20
CA PRO A 290 -15.67 -9.32 1.35
C PRO A 290 -14.66 -9.67 2.44
N ILE A 291 -13.41 -9.28 2.26
CA ILE A 291 -12.34 -9.33 3.27
C ILE A 291 -11.52 -8.03 3.19
N THR A 292 -11.16 -7.48 4.34
CA THR A 292 -10.31 -6.28 4.45
C THR A 292 -8.84 -6.64 4.60
N ASP A 293 -7.94 -5.72 4.27
CA ASP A 293 -6.49 -5.88 4.55
C ASP A 293 -6.22 -6.10 6.05
N GLU A 294 -6.96 -5.41 6.94
CA GLU A 294 -6.92 -5.62 8.39
C GLU A 294 -7.28 -7.06 8.79
N GLU A 295 -8.30 -7.67 8.16
CA GLU A 295 -8.65 -9.09 8.36
C GLU A 295 -7.55 -10.02 7.84
N ILE A 296 -6.95 -9.68 6.70
CA ILE A 296 -5.86 -10.47 6.12
C ILE A 296 -4.64 -10.47 7.05
N ARG A 297 -4.33 -9.35 7.70
CA ARG A 297 -3.21 -9.26 8.66
C ARG A 297 -3.35 -10.21 9.85
N MET A 298 -4.57 -10.61 10.21
CA MET A 298 -4.77 -11.59 11.27
C MET A 298 -4.35 -13.01 10.90
N PHE A 299 -4.11 -13.29 9.62
CA PHE A 299 -3.53 -14.54 9.16
C PHE A 299 -2.00 -14.54 9.22
N TYR A 300 -1.36 -13.42 9.55
CA TYR A 300 0.08 -13.35 9.70
C TYR A 300 0.49 -13.65 11.14
N SER A 301 1.60 -14.38 11.30
CA SER A 301 2.15 -14.64 12.63
C SER A 301 2.75 -13.37 13.23
N GLU A 302 2.55 -13.14 14.53
CA GLU A 302 3.14 -11.98 15.22
C GLU A 302 4.67 -12.01 15.29
N GLU A 303 5.27 -13.21 15.20
CA GLU A 303 6.72 -13.39 15.23
C GLU A 303 7.40 -13.13 13.87
N ASP A 304 6.63 -13.20 12.77
CA ASP A 304 7.10 -13.06 11.39
C ASP A 304 5.99 -12.53 10.46
N ASP A 305 6.08 -11.24 10.12
CA ASP A 305 5.20 -10.55 9.17
C ASP A 305 5.36 -11.02 7.72
N THR A 306 6.27 -11.97 7.46
CA THR A 306 6.46 -12.59 6.14
C THR A 306 5.79 -13.96 6.02
N THR A 307 5.41 -14.57 7.15
CA THR A 307 4.78 -15.90 7.19
C THR A 307 3.29 -15.79 7.53
N MET A 308 2.46 -16.04 6.52
CA MET A 308 1.00 -16.03 6.60
C MET A 308 0.43 -17.46 6.59
N ASP A 309 -0.47 -17.75 7.53
CA ASP A 309 -1.28 -18.97 7.57
C ASP A 309 -2.41 -18.90 6.55
N TYR A 310 -2.50 -19.89 5.66
CA TYR A 310 -3.55 -19.90 4.64
C TYR A 310 -4.95 -19.94 5.25
N TYR A 311 -5.88 -19.23 4.62
CA TYR A 311 -7.30 -19.39 4.90
C TYR A 311 -7.72 -20.79 4.45
N HIS A 312 -8.04 -21.63 5.42
CA HIS A 312 -8.42 -23.02 5.18
C HIS A 312 -9.94 -23.13 5.13
N PHE A 313 -10.48 -23.43 3.94
CA PHE A 313 -11.89 -23.73 3.78
C PHE A 313 -12.16 -25.21 3.59
N ASN A 314 -13.37 -25.61 3.95
CA ASN A 314 -13.92 -26.93 3.82
C ASN A 314 -15.27 -26.84 3.11
N TYR A 315 -15.44 -27.64 2.06
CA TYR A 315 -16.72 -27.75 1.35
C TYR A 315 -17.28 -29.16 1.49
N GLY A 316 -18.51 -29.25 2.03
CA GLY A 316 -19.22 -30.52 2.24
C GLY A 316 -18.72 -31.37 3.42
N CYS A 317 -17.82 -30.86 4.26
CA CYS A 317 -17.16 -31.62 5.35
C CYS A 317 -17.83 -31.49 6.73
N GLY A 318 -19.03 -30.89 6.82
CA GLY A 318 -19.76 -30.70 8.09
C GLY A 318 -19.13 -29.71 9.08
N ASN A 319 -18.03 -29.07 8.70
CA ASN A 319 -17.41 -27.98 9.46
C ASN A 319 -17.80 -26.64 8.83
N ASP A 320 -18.14 -25.66 9.66
CA ASP A 320 -18.32 -24.28 9.21
C ASP A 320 -16.98 -23.70 8.74
N ASN A 321 -17.03 -22.88 7.69
CA ASN A 321 -15.86 -22.16 7.22
C ASN A 321 -15.54 -21.01 8.18
N PRO A 322 -14.25 -20.69 8.40
CA PRO A 322 -13.91 -19.45 9.06
C PRO A 322 -14.50 -18.28 8.26
N PRO A 323 -15.07 -17.24 8.89
CA PRO A 323 -15.45 -16.03 8.18
C PRO A 323 -14.21 -15.39 7.51
N PRO A 324 -14.38 -14.53 6.48
CA PRO A 324 -15.66 -13.93 6.07
C PRO A 324 -16.36 -14.66 4.91
N PHE A 325 -15.75 -15.68 4.29
CA PHE A 325 -16.34 -16.34 3.13
C PHE A 325 -17.38 -17.39 3.49
N ASP A 326 -18.49 -17.38 2.78
CA ASP A 326 -19.65 -18.22 3.06
C ASP A 326 -20.31 -18.70 1.77
N ASP A 327 -21.12 -19.76 1.87
CA ASP A 327 -21.88 -20.27 0.74
C ASP A 327 -22.92 -19.25 0.25
N PRO A 328 -22.78 -18.69 -0.97
CA PRO A 328 -23.72 -17.69 -1.49
C PRO A 328 -25.10 -18.27 -1.82
N ARG A 329 -25.25 -19.60 -1.83
CA ARG A 329 -26.52 -20.28 -2.12
C ARG A 329 -27.39 -20.44 -0.87
N VAL A 330 -26.84 -20.16 0.31
CA VAL A 330 -27.56 -20.19 1.59
C VAL A 330 -27.98 -18.76 1.96
N GLU A 331 -29.29 -18.54 2.06
CA GLU A 331 -29.84 -17.25 2.51
C GLU A 331 -29.70 -17.14 4.03
N ALA A 332 -28.71 -16.38 4.47
CA ALA A 332 -28.46 -16.07 5.88
C ALA A 332 -28.16 -14.59 6.03
N LYS A 333 -28.59 -14.00 7.16
CA LYS A 333 -28.17 -12.65 7.52
C LYS A 333 -26.82 -12.70 8.20
N ARG A 334 -25.92 -11.78 7.85
CA ARG A 334 -24.54 -11.79 8.32
C ARG A 334 -24.20 -10.45 8.92
N TYR A 335 -23.41 -10.47 9.98
CA TYR A 335 -22.99 -9.25 10.67
C TYR A 335 -21.56 -9.38 11.10
N LYS A 336 -20.78 -8.32 10.97
CA LYS A 336 -19.37 -8.23 11.34
C LYS A 336 -19.19 -7.06 12.30
N ALA A 337 -18.32 -7.23 13.28
CA ALA A 337 -17.88 -6.18 14.18
C ALA A 337 -16.35 -6.16 14.23
N CYS A 338 -15.76 -5.01 13.92
CA CYS A 338 -14.34 -4.74 14.18
C CYS A 338 -14.17 -4.44 15.67
N LEU A 339 -13.52 -5.35 16.39
CA LEU A 339 -13.29 -5.25 17.83
C LEU A 339 -12.09 -4.34 18.05
N LYS A 340 -12.36 -3.16 18.58
CA LYS A 340 -11.35 -2.17 18.95
C LYS A 340 -11.12 -2.23 20.45
N ASN A 341 -9.89 -1.91 20.85
CA ASN A 341 -9.51 -1.96 22.23
C ASN A 341 -10.34 -0.99 23.10
N LEU A 342 -10.68 -1.42 24.31
CA LEU A 342 -11.38 -0.62 25.30
C LEU A 342 -10.47 -0.32 26.50
N GLY A 343 -10.50 0.94 26.94
CA GLY A 343 -9.71 1.39 28.08
C GLY A 343 -8.21 1.32 27.81
N ASP A 344 -7.48 0.63 28.69
CA ASP A 344 -6.03 0.48 28.62
C ASP A 344 -5.61 -0.88 28.00
N ALA A 345 -6.55 -1.67 27.48
CA ALA A 345 -6.26 -2.94 26.83
C ALA A 345 -5.68 -2.72 25.41
N ASN A 346 -5.00 -3.75 24.89
CA ASN A 346 -4.53 -3.81 23.51
C ASN A 346 -5.37 -4.74 22.62
N ALA A 347 -6.36 -5.42 23.21
CA ALA A 347 -7.12 -6.46 22.53
C ALA A 347 -7.85 -5.91 21.29
N VAL A 348 -7.66 -6.59 20.16
CA VAL A 348 -8.27 -6.27 18.88
C VAL A 348 -8.69 -7.55 18.15
N GLY A 349 -9.61 -7.45 17.20
CA GLY A 349 -10.04 -8.61 16.42
C GLY A 349 -11.32 -8.38 15.65
N PHE A 350 -11.99 -9.47 15.28
CA PHE A 350 -13.31 -9.44 14.63
C PHE A 350 -14.28 -10.42 15.29
N ALA A 351 -15.54 -10.01 15.36
CA ALA A 351 -16.66 -10.88 15.70
C ALA A 351 -17.63 -10.95 14.52
N TYR A 352 -18.11 -12.15 14.22
CA TYR A 352 -19.04 -12.43 13.13
C TYR A 352 -20.26 -13.15 13.68
N LEU A 353 -21.44 -12.76 13.18
CA LEU A 353 -22.70 -13.43 13.42
C LEU A 353 -23.33 -13.84 12.09
N LYS A 354 -23.76 -15.10 12.02
CA LYS A 354 -24.55 -15.64 10.91
C LYS A 354 -25.88 -16.14 11.47
N LEU A 355 -26.98 -15.56 11.00
CA LEU A 355 -28.34 -15.92 11.43
C LEU A 355 -29.09 -16.58 10.28
N GLU A 356 -29.29 -17.89 10.40
CA GLU A 356 -30.08 -18.70 9.45
C GLU A 356 -31.35 -19.19 10.16
N GLY A 357 -32.44 -18.44 9.97
CA GLY A 357 -33.70 -18.68 10.68
C GLY A 357 -33.55 -18.56 12.20
N ASN A 358 -33.46 -19.71 12.88
CA ASN A 358 -33.28 -19.78 14.34
C ASN A 358 -31.89 -20.27 14.75
N MET A 359 -30.98 -20.46 13.79
CA MET A 359 -29.61 -20.86 14.05
C MET A 359 -28.72 -19.63 14.02
N LEU A 360 -28.09 -19.30 15.15
CA LEU A 360 -27.11 -18.23 15.26
C LEU A 360 -25.73 -18.86 15.37
N THR A 361 -24.89 -18.72 14.34
CA THR A 361 -23.47 -19.03 14.43
C THR A 361 -22.72 -17.77 14.81
N ALA A 362 -21.91 -17.85 15.88
CA ALA A 362 -21.05 -16.77 16.32
C ALA A 362 -19.59 -17.21 16.22
N THR A 363 -18.77 -16.39 15.57
CA THR A 363 -17.32 -16.62 15.44
C THR A 363 -16.58 -15.38 15.91
N THR A 364 -15.53 -15.58 16.71
CA THR A 364 -14.66 -14.49 17.19
C THR A 364 -13.22 -14.88 16.96
N ALA A 365 -12.45 -14.01 16.34
CA ALA A 365 -11.00 -14.09 16.27
C ALA A 365 -10.44 -12.81 16.91
N ALA A 366 -9.54 -12.94 17.88
CA ALA A 366 -8.95 -11.79 18.56
C ALA A 366 -7.53 -12.10 19.03
N THR A 367 -6.71 -11.06 19.08
CA THR A 367 -5.33 -11.11 19.58
C THR A 367 -5.10 -10.07 20.69
N GLU A 368 -3.89 -10.05 21.25
CA GLU A 368 -3.43 -9.12 22.28
C GLU A 368 -4.27 -9.23 23.58
N LEU A 369 -4.83 -10.43 23.81
CA LEU A 369 -5.58 -10.78 25.01
C LEU A 369 -4.66 -11.29 26.11
N THR A 370 -5.08 -11.14 27.36
CA THR A 370 -4.44 -11.84 28.47
C THR A 370 -4.74 -13.34 28.39
N THR A 371 -3.73 -14.20 28.52
CA THR A 371 -3.92 -15.67 28.55
C THR A 371 -4.94 -16.10 29.61
N GLY A 372 -5.89 -16.94 29.21
CA GLY A 372 -6.94 -17.50 30.09
C GLY A 372 -8.35 -17.28 29.53
N ASP A 373 -9.37 -17.45 30.38
CA ASP A 373 -10.78 -17.28 30.01
C ASP A 373 -11.05 -15.88 29.45
N VAL A 374 -11.76 -15.84 28.32
CA VAL A 374 -12.22 -14.62 27.63
C VAL A 374 -13.74 -14.64 27.57
N PRO A 375 -14.44 -14.15 28.61
CA PRO A 375 -15.88 -13.98 28.53
C PRO A 375 -16.27 -13.04 27.39
N GLN A 376 -17.26 -13.44 26.60
CA GLN A 376 -17.73 -12.66 25.46
C GLN A 376 -19.25 -12.63 25.39
N HIS A 377 -19.78 -11.47 25.01
CA HIS A 377 -21.21 -11.23 24.96
C HIS A 377 -21.63 -10.42 23.74
N ILE A 378 -22.89 -10.63 23.33
CA ILE A 378 -23.63 -9.65 22.54
C ILE A 378 -24.33 -8.72 23.54
N HIS A 379 -24.26 -7.42 23.31
CA HIS A 379 -24.76 -6.36 24.18
C HIS A 379 -25.91 -5.56 23.55
N GLU A 380 -26.75 -4.95 24.39
CA GLU A 380 -28.03 -4.31 24.02
C GLU A 380 -27.91 -3.21 22.96
N ASN A 381 -26.85 -2.40 23.02
CA ASN A 381 -26.72 -1.18 22.23
C ASN A 381 -25.64 -1.31 21.14
N ALA A 382 -25.89 -0.70 19.98
CA ALA A 382 -24.89 -0.43 18.94
C ALA A 382 -24.03 0.80 19.31
N SER A 383 -23.34 0.73 20.44
CA SER A 383 -22.36 1.76 20.82
C SER A 383 -21.32 1.19 21.75
N CYS A 384 -20.04 1.30 21.41
CA CYS A 384 -18.97 0.90 22.35
C CYS A 384 -18.78 1.86 23.53
N ASP A 385 -19.25 3.10 23.42
CA ASP A 385 -19.25 4.06 24.53
C ASP A 385 -20.31 3.73 25.60
N ASP A 386 -21.40 3.08 25.20
CA ASP A 386 -22.49 2.63 26.08
C ASP A 386 -23.13 1.36 25.52
N TYR A 387 -22.43 0.24 25.65
CA TYR A 387 -22.87 -1.05 25.09
C TYR A 387 -24.10 -1.63 25.83
N GLY A 388 -24.41 -1.17 27.04
CA GLY A 388 -25.57 -1.63 27.80
C GLY A 388 -25.40 -3.02 28.43
N ASN A 389 -26.50 -3.70 28.76
CA ASN A 389 -26.40 -5.00 29.43
C ASN A 389 -26.05 -6.14 28.44
N PRO A 390 -25.43 -7.24 28.91
CA PRO A 390 -25.30 -8.46 28.11
C PRO A 390 -26.68 -9.03 27.78
N ILE A 391 -26.95 -9.30 26.50
CA ILE A 391 -28.16 -9.98 26.04
C ILE A 391 -27.91 -11.46 25.75
N TRP A 392 -26.69 -11.81 25.35
CA TRP A 392 -26.34 -13.17 24.97
C TRP A 392 -24.91 -13.49 25.38
N ALA A 393 -24.71 -14.62 26.04
CA ALA A 393 -23.38 -15.13 26.37
C ALA A 393 -22.89 -16.03 25.23
N LEU A 394 -21.65 -15.79 24.79
CA LEU A 394 -20.98 -16.58 23.75
C LEU A 394 -20.02 -17.57 24.40
N ASP A 395 -20.52 -18.36 25.36
CA ASP A 395 -19.79 -19.43 26.02
C ASP A 395 -19.78 -20.71 25.15
N TYR A 396 -19.12 -21.77 25.61
CA TYR A 396 -19.35 -23.15 25.18
C TYR A 396 -20.43 -23.80 26.05
N ALA A 397 -20.91 -24.97 25.62
CA ALA A 397 -21.91 -25.72 26.37
C ALA A 397 -21.46 -26.00 27.82
N GLY A 398 -22.26 -25.56 28.78
CA GLY A 398 -21.98 -25.75 30.21
C GLY A 398 -21.37 -24.55 30.94
N GLY A 399 -21.36 -23.35 30.34
CA GLY A 399 -20.85 -22.15 31.01
C GLY A 399 -19.33 -22.01 30.94
N VAL A 400 -18.69 -22.65 29.97
CA VAL A 400 -17.22 -22.63 29.81
C VAL A 400 -16.87 -21.55 28.81
N TRP A 401 -16.00 -20.61 29.17
CA TRP A 401 -15.59 -19.53 28.26
C TRP A 401 -14.52 -20.00 27.27
N PRO A 402 -14.42 -19.39 26.09
CA PRO A 402 -13.23 -19.55 25.26
C PRO A 402 -11.99 -19.03 26.00
N GLU A 403 -10.84 -19.59 25.68
CA GLU A 403 -9.57 -19.24 26.32
C GLU A 403 -8.63 -18.63 25.27
N ALA A 404 -7.97 -17.52 25.63
CA ALA A 404 -6.82 -17.01 24.89
C ALA A 404 -5.59 -17.87 25.23
N ASP A 405 -4.80 -18.20 24.22
CA ASP A 405 -3.61 -19.02 24.36
C ASP A 405 -2.42 -18.27 25.01
N ALA A 406 -1.26 -18.92 25.06
CA ALA A 406 -0.06 -18.34 25.67
C ALA A 406 0.50 -17.13 24.92
N MET A 407 0.05 -16.91 23.68
CA MET A 407 0.41 -15.77 22.84
C MET A 407 -0.68 -14.69 22.85
N GLY A 408 -1.78 -14.89 23.59
CA GLY A 408 -2.88 -13.93 23.63
C GLY A 408 -3.84 -14.04 22.45
N ASN A 409 -3.75 -15.11 21.66
CA ASN A 409 -4.64 -15.38 20.54
C ASN A 409 -5.85 -16.20 20.98
N MET A 410 -7.03 -15.84 20.47
CA MET A 410 -8.27 -16.57 20.67
C MET A 410 -9.00 -16.75 19.35
N PHE A 411 -9.39 -18.00 19.06
CA PHE A 411 -10.37 -18.33 18.03
C PHE A 411 -11.54 -19.08 18.66
N TYR A 412 -12.75 -18.60 18.40
CA TYR A 412 -14.00 -19.17 18.90
C TYR A 412 -14.97 -19.33 17.75
N THR A 413 -15.67 -20.46 17.69
CA THR A 413 -16.86 -20.62 16.85
C THR A 413 -17.88 -21.51 17.54
N ARG A 414 -19.16 -21.12 17.48
CA ARG A 414 -20.27 -21.91 18.00
C ARG A 414 -21.60 -21.56 17.33
N THR A 415 -22.37 -22.61 17.08
CA THR A 415 -23.75 -22.50 16.60
C THR A 415 -24.76 -22.72 17.72
N PHE A 416 -25.70 -21.78 17.86
CA PHE A 416 -26.76 -21.77 18.85
C PHE A 416 -28.11 -22.03 18.18
N SER A 417 -28.87 -22.99 18.69
CA SER A 417 -30.28 -23.17 18.32
C SER A 417 -31.18 -22.31 19.20
N LEU A 418 -31.65 -21.19 18.64
CA LEU A 418 -32.48 -20.22 19.33
C LEU A 418 -33.98 -20.59 19.23
N THR A 419 -34.71 -20.29 20.29
CA THR A 419 -36.18 -20.24 20.23
C THR A 419 -36.63 -18.95 19.54
N ASN A 420 -37.86 -18.91 19.02
CA ASN A 420 -38.41 -17.69 18.41
C ASN A 420 -38.40 -16.48 19.37
N ALA A 421 -38.52 -16.73 20.68
CA ALA A 421 -38.45 -15.68 21.69
C ALA A 421 -37.02 -15.13 21.84
N GLU A 422 -36.01 -15.99 21.74
CA GLU A 422 -34.59 -15.59 21.80
C GLU A 422 -34.17 -14.87 20.52
N VAL A 423 -34.62 -15.31 19.33
CA VAL A 423 -34.44 -14.55 18.09
C VAL A 423 -35.08 -13.16 18.20
N SER A 424 -36.29 -13.08 18.76
CA SER A 424 -36.96 -11.80 18.98
C SER A 424 -36.24 -10.90 20.00
N ALA A 425 -35.57 -11.51 20.99
CA ALA A 425 -34.80 -10.80 22.02
C ALA A 425 -33.45 -10.31 21.48
N LEU A 426 -32.77 -11.11 20.65
CA LEU A 426 -31.60 -10.69 19.89
C LEU A 426 -31.95 -9.44 19.07
N GLY A 427 -33.13 -9.44 18.45
CA GLY A 427 -33.62 -8.32 17.65
C GLY A 427 -32.79 -8.17 16.38
N ASP A 428 -32.48 -6.92 16.02
CA ASP A 428 -31.61 -6.62 14.89
C ASP A 428 -30.15 -6.57 15.37
N PRO A 429 -29.27 -7.48 14.91
CA PRO A 429 -27.87 -7.47 15.30
C PRO A 429 -27.12 -6.19 14.93
N GLU A 430 -27.50 -5.44 13.88
CA GLU A 430 -26.90 -4.11 13.62
C GLU A 430 -27.12 -3.11 14.76
N ALA A 431 -28.11 -3.35 15.61
CA ALA A 431 -28.38 -2.54 16.79
C ALA A 431 -27.64 -3.05 18.05
N ARG A 432 -26.60 -3.88 17.89
CA ARG A 432 -25.86 -4.54 18.97
C ARG A 432 -24.36 -4.32 18.87
N THR A 433 -23.67 -4.64 19.95
CA THR A 433 -22.20 -4.70 20.01
C THR A 433 -21.74 -6.09 20.45
N ALA A 434 -20.58 -6.51 19.96
CA ALA A 434 -19.79 -7.57 20.56
C ALA A 434 -18.84 -6.95 21.58
N VAL A 435 -18.73 -7.57 22.76
CA VAL A 435 -17.79 -7.14 23.81
C VAL A 435 -17.01 -8.35 24.31
N LEU A 436 -15.68 -8.24 24.29
CA LEU A 436 -14.75 -9.16 24.91
C LEU A 436 -14.38 -8.65 26.31
N HIS A 437 -14.17 -9.57 27.24
CA HIS A 437 -13.77 -9.28 28.60
C HIS A 437 -12.57 -10.11 29.04
N GLU A 438 -11.87 -9.62 30.05
CA GLU A 438 -10.99 -10.43 30.89
C GLU A 438 -11.79 -11.42 31.76
N ALA A 439 -11.10 -12.39 32.35
CA ALA A 439 -11.68 -13.37 33.28
C ALA A 439 -12.43 -12.75 34.47
N ASP A 440 -12.13 -11.48 34.83
CA ASP A 440 -12.83 -10.73 35.88
C ASP A 440 -14.02 -9.89 35.38
N PHE A 441 -14.42 -10.08 34.12
CA PHE A 441 -15.45 -9.35 33.39
C PHE A 441 -15.14 -7.87 33.10
N THR A 442 -13.90 -7.44 33.26
CA THR A 442 -13.46 -6.12 32.74
C THR A 442 -13.51 -6.14 31.21
N PRO A 443 -14.22 -5.21 30.55
CA PRO A 443 -14.27 -5.15 29.09
C PRO A 443 -12.90 -4.75 28.52
N VAL A 444 -12.47 -5.44 27.46
CA VAL A 444 -11.15 -5.21 26.83
C VAL A 444 -11.21 -4.87 25.35
N ALA A 445 -12.27 -5.29 24.66
CA ALA A 445 -12.51 -4.89 23.29
C ALA A 445 -14.01 -4.82 23.00
N CYS A 446 -14.39 -3.96 22.07
CA CYS A 446 -15.76 -3.83 21.60
C CYS A 446 -15.82 -3.47 20.13
N GLY A 447 -16.86 -3.98 19.45
CA GLY A 447 -17.20 -3.59 18.10
C GLY A 447 -18.71 -3.53 17.89
N GLU A 448 -19.15 -2.56 17.09
CA GLU A 448 -20.53 -2.43 16.61
C GLU A 448 -20.72 -3.37 15.42
N PHE A 449 -21.85 -4.08 15.38
CA PHE A 449 -22.15 -4.98 14.27
C PHE A 449 -22.71 -4.22 13.07
N GLU A 450 -22.24 -4.56 11.88
CA GLU A 450 -22.73 -4.07 10.58
C GLU A 450 -23.08 -5.26 9.68
N GLU A 451 -24.20 -5.19 8.96
CA GLU A 451 -24.57 -6.21 7.97
C GLU A 451 -23.66 -6.13 6.74
N TYR A 452 -23.21 -7.28 6.22
CA TYR A 452 -22.29 -7.37 5.07
C TYR A 452 -22.67 -8.46 4.06
#